data_AF-A0A445BS96-F1
#
_entry.id   AF-A0A445BS96-F1
#
_cell.length_a   1.000
_cell.length_b   1.000
_cell.length_c   1.000
_cell.angle_alpha   90.00
_cell.angle_beta   90.00
_cell.angle_gamma   90.00
#
_symmetry.space_group_name_H-M   'P 1'
#
loop_
_entity.id
_entity.type
_entity.pdbx_description
1 polymer ?
#
loop_
_entity_poly.entity_id
_entity_poly.type
_entity_poly.pdbx_seq_one_letter_code
_entity_poly.pdbx_strand_id
1 'polypeptide(L)'
;MESSSEEFDVEFSEVDLTKLKKDFQTNVRSVYLGVGEGLLEFLMQQKLNDQNVFLCPRCNVVFDTEVATIFEKERMKMEFAQEQIRQRHPTR
;
A
#
# COMPACT_ATOMS: atom_id res chain seq x y z
N MET A 1 -6.48 20.55 -35.13
CA MET A 1 -5.58 20.91 -34.02
C MET A 1 -5.40 19.68 -33.18
N GLU A 2 -4.18 19.16 -33.18
CA GLU A 2 -3.79 17.92 -32.51
C GLU A 2 -4.09 18.01 -31.02
N SER A 3 -4.79 17.00 -30.48
CA SER A 3 -5.00 16.84 -29.05
C SER A 3 -3.81 16.06 -28.51
N SER A 4 -2.90 16.75 -27.84
CA SER A 4 -1.86 16.10 -27.04
C SER A 4 -2.53 15.51 -25.80
N SER A 5 -2.68 14.19 -25.79
CA SER A 5 -3.00 13.42 -24.59
C SER A 5 -1.74 13.35 -23.73
N GLU A 6 -1.52 14.36 -22.91
CA GLU A 6 -0.51 14.32 -21.84
C GLU A 6 -1.10 13.52 -20.67
N GLU A 7 -0.75 12.22 -20.63
CA GLU A 7 -0.97 11.35 -19.47
C GLU A 7 -0.16 11.91 -18.30
N PHE A 8 -0.83 12.62 -17.37
CA PHE A 8 -0.18 13.14 -16.17
C PHE A 8 -0.01 12.01 -15.16
N ASP A 9 1.18 11.44 -15.11
CA ASP A 9 1.62 10.55 -14.05
C ASP A 9 1.56 11.30 -12.72
N VAL A 10 0.85 10.73 -11.73
CA VAL A 10 0.98 11.16 -10.34
C VAL A 10 2.38 10.76 -9.89
N GLU A 11 3.34 11.64 -10.12
CA GLU A 11 4.76 11.38 -9.84
C GLU A 11 4.95 11.34 -8.32
N PHE A 12 4.91 10.14 -7.76
CA PHE A 12 5.33 9.89 -6.39
C PHE A 12 6.80 10.27 -6.33
N SER A 13 7.13 11.37 -5.66
CA SER A 13 8.53 11.76 -5.53
C SER A 13 9.27 10.64 -4.79
N GLU A 14 10.53 10.35 -5.16
CA GLU A 14 11.38 9.40 -4.41
C GLU A 14 11.40 9.73 -2.90
N VAL A 15 11.18 10.99 -2.56
CA VAL A 15 11.08 11.52 -1.20
C VAL A 15 9.83 11.04 -0.46
N ASP A 16 8.67 10.95 -1.13
CA ASP A 16 7.44 10.43 -0.51
C ASP A 16 7.53 8.91 -0.31
N LEU A 17 8.13 8.19 -1.25
CA LEU A 17 8.27 6.73 -1.17
C LEU A 17 9.26 6.31 -0.09
N THR A 18 10.36 7.06 0.07
CA THR A 18 11.35 6.83 1.13
C THR A 18 10.80 7.16 2.51
N LYS A 19 9.98 8.22 2.64
CA LYS A 19 9.32 8.56 3.90
C LYS A 19 8.28 7.51 4.28
N LEU A 20 7.43 7.11 3.32
CA LEU A 20 6.46 6.03 3.51
C LEU A 20 7.14 4.73 3.95
N LYS A 21 8.23 4.34 3.27
CA LYS A 21 9.01 3.14 3.62
C LYS A 21 9.57 3.20 5.03
N LYS A 22 10.07 4.38 5.43
CA LYS A 22 10.61 4.60 6.78
C LYS A 22 9.51 4.50 7.82
N ASP A 23 8.39 5.19 7.62
CA ASP A 23 7.24 5.18 8.52
C ASP A 23 6.67 3.76 8.68
N PHE A 24 6.62 3.00 7.58
CA PHE A 24 6.19 1.61 7.58
C PHE A 24 7.17 0.72 8.38
N GLN A 25 8.48 0.87 8.19
CA GLN A 25 9.49 0.13 8.95
C GLN A 25 9.46 0.42 10.46
N THR A 26 9.19 1.66 10.87
CA THR A 26 9.18 2.03 12.30
C THR A 26 7.87 1.73 13.01
N ASN A 27 6.72 1.83 12.32
CA ASN A 27 5.41 1.75 12.98
C ASN A 27 4.70 0.42 12.77
N VAL A 28 5.06 -0.33 11.73
CA VAL A 28 4.46 -1.64 11.47
C VAL A 28 5.40 -2.71 11.98
N ARG A 29 4.91 -3.50 12.95
CA ARG A 29 5.56 -4.78 13.26
C ARG A 29 5.26 -5.75 12.14
N SER A 30 6.02 -5.66 11.07
CA SER A 30 5.74 -6.40 9.84
C SER A 30 5.72 -7.91 10.07
N VAL A 31 4.57 -8.54 9.87
CA VAL A 31 4.43 -10.00 9.92
C VAL A 31 4.55 -10.54 8.49
N TYR A 32 5.79 -10.69 8.03
CA TYR A 32 6.09 -11.30 6.73
C TYR A 32 6.57 -12.73 6.90
N LEU A 33 6.26 -13.56 5.91
CA LEU A 33 6.81 -14.91 5.80
C LEU A 33 8.34 -14.82 5.67
N GLY A 34 9.07 -15.51 6.55
CA GLY A 34 10.52 -15.59 6.48
C GLY A 34 10.99 -16.36 5.22
N VAL A 35 12.20 -16.07 4.75
CA VAL A 35 12.81 -16.88 3.68
C VAL A 35 13.00 -18.31 4.20
N GLY A 36 12.34 -19.27 3.56
CA GLY A 36 12.39 -20.68 3.95
C GLY A 36 11.30 -21.12 4.94
N GLU A 37 10.44 -20.22 5.41
CA GLU A 37 9.25 -20.61 6.15
C GLU A 37 8.19 -21.21 5.21
N GLY A 38 7.55 -22.29 5.67
CA GLY A 38 6.38 -22.84 5.00
C GLY A 38 5.17 -21.94 5.22
N LEU A 39 4.50 -21.55 4.13
CA LEU A 39 3.28 -20.73 4.19
C LEU A 39 2.23 -21.29 5.16
N LEU A 40 2.04 -22.62 5.15
CA LEU A 40 1.07 -23.28 6.03
C LEU A 40 1.44 -23.13 7.52
N GLU A 41 2.71 -23.33 7.85
CA GLU A 41 3.21 -23.25 9.23
C GLU A 41 3.11 -21.82 9.77
N PHE A 42 3.45 -20.84 8.93
CA PHE A 42 3.25 -19.43 9.22
C PHE A 42 1.77 -19.11 9.50
N LEU A 43 0.85 -19.51 8.61
CA LEU A 43 -0.58 -19.24 8.79
C LEU A 43 -1.13 -19.92 10.06
N MET A 44 -0.63 -21.11 10.40
CA MET A 44 -0.98 -21.77 11.65
C MET A 44 -0.50 -20.99 12.87
N GLN A 45 0.72 -20.45 12.85
CA GLN A 45 1.22 -19.59 13.93
C GLN A 45 0.39 -18.31 14.09
N GLN A 46 0.01 -17.65 12.99
CA GLN A 46 -0.84 -16.46 13.06
C GLN A 46 -2.20 -16.78 13.70
N LYS A 47 -2.79 -17.92 13.34
CA LYS A 47 -4.03 -18.41 13.93
C LYS A 47 -3.89 -18.69 15.44
N LEU A 48 -2.76 -19.25 15.87
CA LEU A 48 -2.50 -19.51 17.29
C LEU A 48 -2.31 -18.21 18.09
N ASN A 49 -1.77 -17.17 17.45
CA ASN A 49 -1.58 -15.86 18.03
C ASN A 49 -2.82 -14.94 17.92
N ASP A 50 -3.94 -15.47 17.42
CA ASP A 50 -5.18 -14.74 17.14
C ASP A 50 -4.96 -13.48 16.26
N GLN A 51 -3.99 -13.56 15.35
CA GLN A 51 -3.65 -12.48 14.43
C GLN A 51 -4.38 -12.68 13.10
N ASN A 52 -5.16 -11.66 12.73
CA ASN A 52 -5.84 -11.63 11.43
C ASN A 52 -4.85 -11.20 10.34
N VAL A 53 -4.59 -12.13 9.41
CA VAL A 53 -3.75 -11.93 8.23
C VAL A 53 -4.54 -12.18 6.96
N PHE A 54 -4.26 -11.39 5.93
CA PHE A 54 -4.84 -11.47 4.61
C PHE A 54 -3.80 -11.99 3.63
N LEU A 55 -4.20 -12.89 2.73
CA LEU A 55 -3.37 -13.40 1.65
C LEU A 55 -3.91 -12.88 0.33
N CYS A 56 -3.09 -12.16 -0.44
CA CYS A 56 -3.39 -11.82 -1.82
C CYS A 56 -3.09 -13.02 -2.73
N PRO A 57 -4.08 -13.70 -3.35
CA PRO A 57 -3.82 -14.86 -4.20
C PRO A 57 -3.10 -14.50 -5.51
N ARG A 58 -3.22 -13.25 -5.97
CA ARG A 58 -2.55 -12.76 -7.19
C ARG A 58 -1.07 -12.48 -6.95
N CYS A 59 -0.77 -11.99 -5.76
CA CYS A 59 0.54 -11.46 -5.39
C CYS A 59 1.37 -12.51 -4.63
N ASN A 60 0.73 -13.55 -4.07
CA ASN A 60 1.30 -14.46 -3.08
C ASN A 60 1.93 -13.74 -1.88
N VAL A 61 1.36 -12.58 -1.52
CA VAL A 61 1.82 -11.77 -0.38
C VAL A 61 0.82 -11.92 0.76
N VAL A 62 1.34 -12.12 1.97
CA VAL A 62 0.57 -12.06 3.21
C VAL A 62 0.80 -10.70 3.88
N PHE A 63 -0.27 -10.09 4.37
CA PHE A 63 -0.23 -8.84 5.12
C PHE A 63 -1.19 -8.91 6.31
N ASP A 64 -0.79 -8.35 7.45
CA ASP A 64 -1.64 -8.25 8.62
C ASP A 64 -2.69 -7.13 8.48
N THR A 65 -3.61 -7.07 9.46
CA THR A 65 -4.71 -6.10 9.46
C THR A 65 -4.22 -4.66 9.66
N GLU A 66 -3.13 -4.46 10.38
CA GLU A 66 -2.55 -3.14 10.65
C GLU A 66 -1.92 -2.56 9.37
N VAL A 67 -1.15 -3.39 8.66
CA VAL A 67 -0.62 -3.11 7.32
C VAL A 67 -1.72 -2.76 6.34
N ALA A 68 -2.79 -3.57 6.28
CA ALA A 68 -3.90 -3.34 5.36
C ALA A 68 -4.59 -2.00 5.65
N THR A 69 -4.77 -1.66 6.94
CA THR A 69 -5.38 -0.39 7.37
C THR A 69 -4.52 0.82 6.98
N ILE A 70 -3.20 0.71 7.13
CA ILE A 70 -2.26 1.76 6.73
C ILE A 70 -2.29 1.96 5.21
N PHE A 71 -2.26 0.86 4.45
CA PHE A 71 -2.33 0.92 3.00
C PHE A 71 -3.59 1.63 2.50
N GLU A 72 -4.76 1.27 3.04
CA GLU A 72 -6.02 1.93 2.70
C GLU A 72 -6.03 3.42 3.04
N LYS A 73 -5.50 3.79 4.20
CA LYS A 73 -5.41 5.19 4.62
C LYS A 73 -4.54 6.01 3.67
N GLU A 74 -3.40 5.46 3.23
CA GLU A 74 -2.52 6.14 2.28
C GLU A 74 -3.15 6.22 0.88
N ARG A 75 -3.84 5.16 0.43
CA ARG A 75 -4.62 5.19 -0.83
C ARG A 75 -5.66 6.31 -0.81
N MET A 76 -6.44 6.45 0.27
CA MET A 76 -7.44 7.51 0.41
C MET A 76 -6.81 8.91 0.38
N LYS A 77 -5.62 9.09 0.98
CA LYS A 77 -4.90 10.37 0.90
C LYS A 77 -4.49 10.70 -0.53
N MET A 78 -4.02 9.71 -1.29
CA MET A 78 -3.68 9.89 -2.70
C MET A 78 -4.90 10.25 -3.53
N GLU A 79 -6.01 9.53 -3.38
CA GLU A 79 -7.27 9.82 -4.08
C GLU A 79 -7.77 11.23 -3.76
N PHE A 80 -7.68 11.65 -2.48
CA PHE A 80 -8.03 13.01 -2.07
C PHE A 80 -7.12 14.08 -2.67
N ALA A 81 -5.81 13.86 -2.69
CA ALA A 81 -4.85 14.77 -3.31
C ALA A 81 -5.11 14.92 -4.81
N GLN A 82 -5.40 13.80 -5.50
CA GLN A 82 -5.73 13.78 -6.92
C GLN A 82 -7.03 14.56 -7.22
N GLU A 83 -8.07 14.37 -6.41
CA GLU A 83 -9.33 15.10 -6.59
C GLU A 83 -9.16 16.61 -6.34
N GLN A 84 -8.35 17.02 -5.36
CA GLN A 84 -8.04 18.43 -5.14
C GLN A 84 -7.30 19.09 -6.32
N ILE A 85 -6.40 18.35 -6.98
CA ILE A 85 -5.73 18.82 -8.19
C ILE A 85 -6.76 18.99 -9.32
N ARG A 86 -7.66 18.02 -9.49
CA ARG A 86 -8.75 18.07 -10.48
C ARG A 86 -9.69 19.25 -10.26
N GLN A 87 -9.98 19.60 -9.00
CA GLN A 87 -10.80 20.77 -8.66
C GLN A 87 -10.08 22.10 -8.95
N ARG A 88 -8.75 22.18 -8.76
CA ARG A 88 -7.96 23.38 -9.03
C ARG A 88 -7.71 23.64 -10.51
N HIS A 89 -7.68 22.58 -11.32
CA HIS A 89 -7.59 22.66 -12.78
C HIS A 89 -8.84 22.05 -13.40
N PRO A 90 -9.99 22.75 -13.35
CA PRO A 90 -11.17 22.30 -14.07
C PRO A 90 -10.81 22.27 -15.56
N THR A 91 -10.80 21.07 -16.15
CA THR A 91 -10.69 20.90 -17.59
C THR A 91 -11.82 21.71 -18.21
N ARG A 92 -11.46 22.79 -18.92
CA ARG A 92 -12.40 23.72 -19.54
C ARG A 92 -13.09 23.08 -20.74
#